data_AF-A0A085EZ14-F1
#
_entry.id   AF-A0A085EZ14-F1
#
_cell.length_a   1.000
_cell.length_b   1.000
_cell.length_c   1.000
_cell.angle_alpha   90.00
_cell.angle_beta   90.00
_cell.angle_gamma   90.00
#
_symmetry.space_group_name_H-M   'P 1'
#
loop_
_entity.id
_entity.type
_entity.pdbx_description
1 polymer ?
#
loop_
_entity_poly.entity_id
_entity_poly.type
_entity_poly.pdbx_seq_one_letter_code
_entity_poly.pdbx_strand_id
1 'polypeptide(L)'
;MVGAHGADALTLVSLAETAGVSRPVVYDQFQTRSGLFIALYEEIAERQFGMLRDRLANAEPAFRSVAEAASEAYMRCYATVGPEAFAIVAALKGDEAMERFGSELLRRYIDAYAEAFRPYTRLPEEVLTVRCTAIVGAAEALSGVMVRSEIEEPEAVATLFSLIISWFSTDIPSDG
;
A
#
# COMPACT_ATOMS: atom_id res chain seq x y z
N MET A 1 -12.92 -18.70 3.99
CA MET A 1 -12.06 -19.74 3.40
C MET A 1 -11.58 -19.24 2.05
N VAL A 2 -10.37 -18.70 2.00
CA VAL A 2 -9.66 -18.50 0.73
C VAL A 2 -8.41 -19.37 0.87
N GLY A 3 -8.44 -20.52 0.21
CA GLY A 3 -7.41 -21.53 0.38
C GLY A 3 -7.72 -22.69 -0.55
N ALA A 4 -7.07 -22.67 -1.73
CA ALA A 4 -6.72 -23.80 -2.59
C ALA A 4 -6.84 -23.51 -4.10
N HIS A 5 -7.54 -22.47 -4.56
CA HIS A 5 -7.87 -22.35 -6.00
C HIS A 5 -7.38 -21.07 -6.72
N GLY A 6 -6.60 -20.20 -6.07
CA GLY A 6 -5.99 -19.03 -6.72
C GLY A 6 -6.99 -18.00 -7.29
N ALA A 7 -6.47 -16.93 -7.88
CA ALA A 7 -7.26 -15.82 -8.45
C ALA A 7 -8.22 -16.23 -9.60
N ASP A 8 -8.03 -17.43 -10.17
CA ASP A 8 -8.90 -17.98 -11.21
C ASP A 8 -10.21 -18.57 -10.67
N ALA A 9 -10.27 -18.94 -9.40
CA ALA A 9 -11.53 -19.35 -8.77
C ALA A 9 -12.42 -18.18 -8.35
N LEU A 10 -11.87 -16.96 -8.25
CA LEU A 10 -12.63 -15.75 -7.99
C LEU A 10 -13.26 -15.23 -9.28
N THR A 11 -14.41 -15.83 -9.61
CA THR A 11 -15.30 -15.36 -10.69
C THR A 11 -16.55 -14.71 -10.08
N LEU A 12 -17.18 -13.77 -10.79
CA LEU A 12 -18.48 -13.17 -10.39
C LEU A 12 -19.52 -14.27 -10.08
N VAL A 13 -19.44 -15.41 -10.76
CA VAL A 13 -20.30 -16.59 -10.55
C VAL A 13 -20.04 -17.25 -9.20
N SER A 14 -18.77 -17.50 -8.84
CA SER A 14 -18.40 -18.09 -7.55
C SER A 14 -18.75 -17.17 -6.36
N LEU A 15 -18.66 -15.85 -6.57
CA LEU A 15 -18.97 -14.85 -5.56
C LEU A 15 -20.49 -14.76 -5.32
N ALA A 16 -21.30 -14.78 -6.39
CA ALA A 16 -22.75 -14.85 -6.31
C ALA A 16 -23.22 -16.08 -5.52
N GLU A 17 -22.60 -17.24 -5.78
CA GLU A 17 -22.90 -18.50 -5.09
C GLU A 17 -22.49 -18.48 -3.62
N THR A 18 -21.36 -17.82 -3.28
CA THR A 18 -20.87 -17.73 -1.89
C THR A 18 -21.63 -16.68 -1.07
N ALA A 19 -22.02 -15.56 -1.68
CA ALA A 19 -22.73 -14.45 -1.02
C ALA A 19 -24.26 -14.63 -1.01
N GLY A 20 -24.79 -15.69 -1.62
CA GLY A 20 -26.24 -15.97 -1.66
C GLY A 20 -27.05 -14.96 -2.46
N VAL A 21 -26.40 -14.18 -3.34
CA VAL A 21 -27.02 -13.16 -4.20
C VAL A 21 -27.07 -13.64 -5.65
N SER A 22 -28.09 -13.21 -6.39
CA SER A 22 -28.28 -13.66 -7.76
C SER A 22 -27.20 -13.10 -8.70
N ARG A 23 -26.80 -13.87 -9.71
CA ARG A 23 -25.80 -13.46 -10.71
C ARG A 23 -26.10 -12.08 -11.34
N PRO A 24 -27.34 -11.72 -11.72
CA PRO A 24 -27.64 -10.39 -12.24
C PRO A 24 -27.27 -9.25 -11.28
N VAL A 25 -27.46 -9.42 -9.97
CA VAL A 25 -27.15 -8.38 -8.96
C VAL A 25 -25.65 -8.13 -8.86
N VAL A 26 -24.84 -9.19 -8.92
CA VAL A 26 -23.37 -9.09 -8.89
C VAL A 26 -22.83 -8.47 -10.19
N TYR A 27 -23.43 -8.81 -11.34
CA TYR A 27 -23.07 -8.17 -12.62
C TYR A 27 -23.53 -6.71 -12.72
N ASP A 28 -24.66 -6.35 -12.11
CA ASP A 28 -25.18 -4.97 -12.09
C ASP A 28 -24.34 -4.05 -11.18
N GLN A 29 -23.85 -4.58 -10.05
CA GLN A 29 -22.98 -3.84 -9.12
C GLN A 29 -21.53 -3.67 -9.60
N PHE A 30 -20.92 -4.72 -10.16
CA PHE A 30 -19.48 -4.71 -10.43
C PHE A 30 -19.13 -4.54 -11.90
N GLN A 31 -20.08 -4.81 -12.82
CA GLN A 31 -20.01 -4.69 -14.28
C GLN A 31 -18.92 -5.51 -14.99
N THR A 32 -17.71 -5.63 -14.42
CA THR A 32 -16.56 -6.35 -14.95
C THR A 32 -15.88 -7.16 -13.85
N ARG A 33 -15.05 -8.14 -14.25
CA ARG A 33 -14.19 -8.90 -13.32
C ARG A 33 -13.27 -7.95 -12.55
N SER A 34 -12.73 -6.94 -13.22
CA SER A 34 -11.88 -5.90 -12.63
C SER A 34 -12.62 -5.07 -11.58
N GLY A 35 -13.87 -4.67 -11.84
CA GLY A 35 -14.69 -3.92 -10.88
C GLY A 35 -14.98 -4.69 -9.59
N LEU A 36 -15.19 -6.00 -9.66
CA LEU A 36 -15.33 -6.84 -8.46
C LEU A 36 -14.03 -6.88 -7.66
N PHE A 37 -12.89 -7.10 -8.32
CA PHE A 37 -11.61 -7.16 -7.65
C PHE A 37 -11.20 -5.83 -7.03
N ILE A 38 -11.49 -4.71 -7.70
CA ILE A 38 -11.30 -3.36 -7.15
C ILE A 38 -12.08 -3.22 -5.84
N ALA A 39 -13.38 -3.54 -5.84
CA ALA A 39 -14.21 -3.40 -4.65
C ALA A 39 -13.72 -4.28 -3.47
N LEU A 40 -13.28 -5.52 -3.75
CA LEU A 40 -12.69 -6.40 -2.73
C LEU A 40 -11.37 -5.85 -2.19
N TYR A 41 -10.54 -5.27 -3.06
CA TYR A 41 -9.27 -4.71 -2.66
C TYR A 41 -9.43 -3.38 -1.91
N GLU A 42 -10.44 -2.59 -2.25
CA GLU A 42 -10.71 -1.28 -1.65
C GLU A 42 -11.02 -1.38 -0.16
N GLU A 43 -11.80 -2.37 0.28
CA GLU A 43 -12.06 -2.61 1.71
C GLU A 43 -10.77 -2.95 2.48
N ILE A 44 -9.92 -3.77 1.86
CA ILE A 44 -8.60 -4.11 2.43
C ILE A 44 -7.73 -2.85 2.49
N ALA A 45 -7.65 -2.11 1.40
CA ALA A 45 -6.84 -0.91 1.29
C ALA A 45 -7.28 0.15 2.29
N GLU A 46 -8.58 0.32 2.53
CA GLU A 46 -9.09 1.29 3.51
C GLU A 46 -8.66 0.95 4.93
N ARG A 47 -8.76 -0.34 5.32
CA ARG A 47 -8.29 -0.79 6.63
C ARG A 47 -6.79 -0.58 6.78
N GLN A 48 -6.00 -0.90 5.76
CA GLN A 48 -4.54 -0.75 5.80
C GLN A 48 -4.12 0.72 5.84
N PHE A 49 -4.78 1.57 5.06
CA PHE A 49 -4.53 3.00 5.06
C PHE A 49 -4.91 3.64 6.40
N GLY A 50 -5.99 3.18 7.04
CA GLY A 50 -6.34 3.57 8.41
C GLY A 50 -5.22 3.22 9.39
N MET A 51 -4.71 1.99 9.36
CA MET A 51 -3.60 1.57 10.22
C MET A 51 -2.31 2.38 9.99
N LEU A 52 -2.00 2.71 8.73
CA LEU A 52 -0.88 3.61 8.40
C LEU A 52 -1.07 4.97 9.06
N ARG A 53 -2.22 5.62 8.83
CA ARG A 53 -2.50 6.95 9.36
C ARG A 53 -2.45 6.97 10.88
N ASP A 54 -3.03 5.96 11.53
CA ASP A 54 -3.00 5.85 12.99
C ASP A 54 -1.56 5.71 13.52
N ARG A 55 -0.71 4.91 12.85
CA ARG A 55 0.69 4.79 13.25
C ARG A 55 1.47 6.09 13.05
N LEU A 56 1.30 6.77 11.93
CA LEU A 56 1.94 8.05 11.67
C LEU A 56 1.50 9.11 12.69
N ALA A 57 0.21 9.16 13.04
CA ALA A 57 -0.34 10.12 13.99
C ALA A 57 0.10 9.86 15.45
N ASN A 58 0.35 8.61 15.82
CA ASN A 58 0.76 8.22 17.17
C ASN A 58 2.28 8.09 17.34
N ALA A 59 3.07 8.28 16.28
CA ALA A 59 4.52 8.31 16.38
C ALA A 59 4.97 9.47 17.27
N GLU A 60 6.07 9.29 17.99
CA GLU A 60 6.69 10.39 18.73
C GLU A 60 6.98 11.56 17.77
N PRO A 61 6.88 12.82 18.23
CA PRO A 61 7.00 14.01 17.39
C PRO A 61 8.46 14.31 17.01
N ALA A 62 9.12 13.33 16.39
CA ALA A 62 10.48 13.37 15.90
C ALA A 62 10.51 12.69 14.53
N PHE A 63 11.23 13.28 13.57
CA PHE A 63 11.29 12.76 12.19
C PHE A 63 11.72 11.31 12.14
N ARG A 64 12.67 10.92 12.99
CA ARG A 64 13.14 9.54 13.10
C ARG A 64 12.00 8.58 13.40
N SER A 65 11.22 8.87 14.44
CA SER A 65 10.11 8.02 14.87
C SER A 65 9.00 7.95 13.81
N VAL A 66 8.74 9.06 13.11
CA VAL A 66 7.77 9.09 12.00
C VAL A 66 8.28 8.28 10.79
N ALA A 67 9.57 8.37 10.45
CA ALA A 67 10.18 7.60 9.37
C ALA A 67 10.16 6.09 9.67
N GLU A 68 10.39 5.70 10.93
CA GLU A 68 10.30 4.32 11.39
C GLU A 68 8.85 3.81 11.28
N ALA A 69 7.89 4.56 11.81
CA ALA A 69 6.47 4.24 11.72
C ALA A 69 5.98 4.10 10.26
N ALA A 70 6.41 4.99 9.37
CA ALA A 70 6.12 4.91 7.94
C ALA A 70 6.66 3.61 7.33
N SER A 71 7.93 3.28 7.62
CA SER A 71 8.62 2.11 7.07
C SER A 71 7.97 0.81 7.54
N GLU A 72 7.68 0.69 8.85
CA GLU A 72 7.01 -0.46 9.42
C GLU A 72 5.59 -0.64 8.91
N ALA A 73 4.82 0.45 8.84
CA ALA A 73 3.42 0.39 8.41
C ALA A 73 3.29 -0.14 6.99
N TYR A 74 4.17 0.30 6.09
CA TYR A 74 4.16 -0.14 4.70
C TYR A 74 4.49 -1.63 4.55
N MET A 75 5.54 -2.10 5.21
CA MET A 75 5.95 -3.51 5.10
C MET A 75 4.95 -4.46 5.77
N ARG A 76 4.38 -4.06 6.92
CA ARG A 76 3.33 -4.84 7.60
C ARG A 76 2.02 -4.89 6.82
N CYS A 77 1.68 -3.85 6.05
CA CYS A 77 0.52 -3.89 5.16
C CYS A 77 0.66 -5.11 4.23
N TYR A 78 1.81 -5.27 3.59
CA TYR A 78 2.02 -6.38 2.68
C TYR A 78 2.12 -7.75 3.34
N ALA A 79 2.65 -7.84 4.56
CA ALA A 79 2.65 -9.08 5.34
C ALA A 79 1.23 -9.54 5.74
N THR A 80 0.29 -8.61 5.93
CA THR A 80 -1.08 -8.91 6.42
C THR A 80 -2.11 -9.12 5.32
N VAL A 81 -1.84 -8.64 4.11
CA VAL A 81 -2.78 -8.68 2.96
C VAL A 81 -2.72 -10.02 2.21
N GLY A 82 -1.70 -10.85 2.47
CA GLY A 82 -1.60 -12.23 1.99
C GLY A 82 -1.31 -12.36 0.48
N PRO A 83 -0.80 -13.51 0.02
CA PRO A 83 -0.43 -13.74 -1.37
C PRO A 83 -1.60 -13.61 -2.36
N GLU A 84 -2.84 -13.78 -1.91
CA GLU A 84 -4.05 -13.71 -2.72
C GLU A 84 -4.30 -12.32 -3.30
N ALA A 85 -4.08 -11.27 -2.51
CA ALA A 85 -4.22 -9.90 -2.96
C ALA A 85 -3.14 -9.50 -3.99
N PHE A 86 -1.92 -10.04 -3.85
CA PHE A 86 -0.88 -9.90 -4.87
C PHE A 86 -1.20 -10.66 -6.15
N ALA A 87 -1.80 -11.84 -6.05
CA ALA A 87 -2.25 -12.61 -7.20
C ALA A 87 -3.36 -11.89 -7.97
N ILE A 88 -4.26 -11.18 -7.26
CA ILE A 88 -5.32 -10.35 -7.87
C ILE A 88 -4.71 -9.19 -8.66
N VAL A 89 -3.79 -8.43 -8.06
CA VAL A 89 -3.11 -7.31 -8.73
C VAL A 89 -2.27 -7.81 -9.92
N ALA A 90 -1.60 -8.96 -9.78
CA ALA A 90 -0.80 -9.55 -10.85
C ALA A 90 -1.65 -10.09 -12.02
N ALA A 91 -2.82 -10.68 -11.73
CA ALA A 91 -3.71 -11.28 -12.73
C ALA A 91 -4.39 -10.25 -13.65
N LEU A 92 -4.37 -8.96 -13.28
CA LEU A 92 -5.08 -7.89 -13.98
C LEU A 92 -4.13 -6.85 -14.60
N LYS A 93 -2.85 -7.19 -14.78
CA LYS A 93 -1.90 -6.35 -15.52
C LYS A 93 -2.41 -6.09 -16.95
N GLY A 94 -2.59 -4.82 -17.30
CA GLY A 94 -3.10 -4.38 -18.62
C GLY A 94 -4.58 -3.98 -18.66
N ASP A 95 -5.28 -3.97 -17.52
CA ASP A 95 -6.61 -3.37 -17.38
C ASP A 95 -6.50 -1.92 -16.90
N GLU A 96 -7.00 -0.97 -17.69
CA GLU A 96 -6.91 0.47 -17.38
C GLU A 96 -7.60 0.86 -16.06
N ALA A 97 -8.67 0.16 -15.67
CA ALA A 97 -9.37 0.45 -14.42
C ALA A 97 -8.52 0.00 -13.21
N MET A 98 -7.85 -1.15 -13.33
CA MET A 98 -6.94 -1.61 -12.28
C MET A 98 -5.67 -0.76 -12.18
N GLU A 99 -5.12 -0.32 -13.31
CA GLU A 99 -3.97 0.62 -13.31
C GLU A 99 -4.33 1.96 -12.67
N ARG A 100 -5.52 2.48 -12.95
CA ARG A 100 -6.03 3.71 -12.33
C ARG A 100 -6.22 3.54 -10.82
N PHE A 101 -6.87 2.47 -10.41
CA PHE A 101 -7.08 2.15 -9.00
C PHE A 101 -5.75 2.01 -8.24
N GLY A 102 -4.79 1.27 -8.80
CA GLY A 102 -3.44 1.15 -8.22
C GLY A 102 -2.76 2.52 -8.09
N SER A 103 -2.84 3.36 -9.12
CA SER A 103 -2.26 4.71 -9.10
C SER A 103 -2.91 5.61 -8.03
N GLU A 104 -4.22 5.51 -7.84
CA GLU A 104 -4.96 6.25 -6.81
C GLU A 104 -4.58 5.76 -5.40
N LEU A 105 -4.43 4.44 -5.21
CA LEU A 105 -3.94 3.90 -3.94
C LEU A 105 -2.54 4.40 -3.62
N LEU A 106 -1.59 4.33 -4.57
CA LEU A 106 -0.23 4.83 -4.36
C LEU A 106 -0.22 6.32 -4.05
N ARG A 107 -1.08 7.11 -4.70
CA ARG A 107 -1.23 8.54 -4.40
C ARG A 107 -1.61 8.77 -2.93
N ARG A 108 -2.54 7.99 -2.37
CA ARG A 108 -2.93 8.10 -0.96
C ARG A 108 -1.74 7.91 -0.01
N TYR A 109 -0.87 6.93 -0.30
CA TYR A 109 0.36 6.71 0.50
C TYR A 109 1.33 7.89 0.35
N ILE A 110 1.53 8.40 -0.86
CA ILE A 110 2.40 9.55 -1.13
C ILE A 110 1.93 10.77 -0.33
N ASP A 111 0.63 11.07 -0.38
CA ASP A 111 0.04 12.21 0.30
C ASP A 111 0.16 12.06 1.84
N ALA A 112 -0.11 10.87 2.38
CA ALA A 112 0.05 10.59 3.81
C ALA A 112 1.50 10.74 4.29
N TYR A 113 2.47 10.32 3.48
CA TYR A 113 3.89 10.47 3.80
C TYR A 113 4.31 11.94 3.74
N ALA A 114 3.89 12.67 2.71
CA ALA A 114 4.17 14.09 2.59
C ALA A 114 3.61 14.86 3.77
N GLU A 115 2.35 14.61 4.14
CA GLU A 115 1.70 15.21 5.31
C GLU A 115 2.46 14.90 6.61
N ALA A 116 2.85 13.64 6.83
CA ALA A 116 3.57 13.23 8.04
C ALA A 116 4.99 13.80 8.13
N PHE A 117 5.68 13.95 7.00
CA PHE A 117 7.06 14.47 6.96
C PHE A 117 7.12 16.00 6.96
N ARG A 118 6.05 16.67 6.52
CA ARG A 118 5.99 18.13 6.37
C ARG A 118 6.49 18.93 7.59
N PRO A 119 6.16 18.57 8.85
CA PRO A 119 6.61 19.32 10.01
C PRO A 119 8.13 19.30 10.23
N TYR A 120 8.84 18.33 9.66
CA TYR A 120 10.25 18.07 9.97
C TYR A 120 11.22 18.49 8.86
N THR A 121 10.71 19.00 7.75
CA THR A 121 11.52 19.37 6.59
C THR A 121 11.16 20.76 6.09
N ARG A 122 12.13 21.46 5.49
CA ARG A 122 11.94 22.76 4.83
C ARG A 122 11.84 22.66 3.31
N LEU A 123 11.80 21.45 2.77
CA LEU A 123 11.72 21.24 1.33
C LEU A 123 10.48 21.91 0.73
N PRO A 124 10.58 22.44 -0.50
CA PRO A 124 9.39 22.80 -1.28
C PRO A 124 8.45 21.60 -1.42
N GLU A 125 7.14 21.87 -1.44
CA GLU A 125 6.13 20.81 -1.49
C GLU A 125 6.31 19.88 -2.70
N GLU A 126 6.61 20.43 -3.86
CA GLU A 126 6.87 19.66 -5.08
C GLU A 126 8.05 18.67 -4.91
N VAL A 127 9.10 19.09 -4.20
CA VAL A 127 10.27 18.23 -3.94
C VAL A 127 9.92 17.15 -2.92
N LEU A 128 9.15 17.51 -1.88
CA LEU A 128 8.66 16.56 -0.88
C LEU A 128 7.81 15.47 -1.54
N THR A 129 6.83 15.84 -2.35
CA THR A 129 5.94 14.91 -3.07
C THR A 129 6.72 13.97 -4.00
N VAL A 130 7.71 14.48 -4.73
CA VAL A 130 8.57 13.65 -5.60
C VAL A 130 9.42 12.67 -4.78
N ARG A 131 9.99 13.10 -3.64
CA ARG A 131 10.72 12.19 -2.74
C ARG A 131 9.79 11.13 -2.13
N CYS A 132 8.60 11.51 -1.68
CA CYS A 132 7.59 10.57 -1.18
C CYS A 132 7.17 9.57 -2.25
N THR A 133 7.04 10.00 -3.52
CA THR A 133 6.80 9.10 -4.66
C THR A 133 7.91 8.07 -4.80
N ALA A 134 9.17 8.50 -4.74
CA ALA A 134 10.32 7.59 -4.83
C ALA A 134 10.42 6.64 -3.62
N ILE A 135 10.09 7.11 -2.42
CA ILE A 135 10.03 6.30 -1.19
C ILE A 135 8.96 5.21 -1.33
N VAL A 136 7.75 5.56 -1.77
CA VAL A 136 6.66 4.60 -1.97
C VAL A 136 7.02 3.57 -3.04
N GLY A 137 7.61 4.00 -4.17
CA GLY A 137 8.09 3.07 -5.20
C GLY A 137 9.19 2.13 -4.69
N ALA A 138 10.12 2.62 -3.86
CA ALA A 138 11.11 1.77 -3.20
C ALA A 138 10.45 0.77 -2.24
N ALA A 139 9.41 1.21 -1.52
CA ALA A 139 8.66 0.37 -0.61
C ALA A 139 7.89 -0.74 -1.34
N GLU A 140 7.29 -0.46 -2.51
CA GLU A 140 6.68 -1.48 -3.39
C GLU A 140 7.71 -2.49 -3.91
N ALA A 141 8.90 -2.03 -4.30
CA ALA A 141 9.95 -2.92 -4.77
C ALA A 141 10.44 -3.85 -3.64
N LEU A 142 10.63 -3.30 -2.44
CA LEU A 142 11.03 -4.04 -1.24
C LEU A 142 9.97 -5.05 -0.80
N SER A 143 8.69 -4.66 -0.81
CA SER A 143 7.61 -5.61 -0.49
C SER A 143 7.53 -6.73 -1.53
N GLY A 144 7.78 -6.42 -2.80
CA GLY A 144 7.85 -7.41 -3.87
C GLY A 144 8.91 -8.50 -3.63
N VAL A 145 10.12 -8.13 -3.19
CA VAL A 145 11.17 -9.10 -2.85
C VAL A 145 10.88 -9.84 -1.53
N MET A 146 10.22 -9.20 -0.54
CA MET A 146 9.76 -9.87 0.69
C MET A 146 8.74 -10.98 0.40
N VAL A 147 7.78 -10.74 -0.49
CA VAL A 147 6.77 -11.75 -0.89
C VAL A 147 7.41 -12.97 -1.51
N ARG A 148 8.52 -12.77 -2.24
CA ARG A 148 9.32 -13.86 -2.82
C ARG A 148 10.27 -14.50 -1.81
N SER A 149 10.22 -14.08 -0.54
CA SER A 149 11.08 -14.54 0.55
C SER A 149 12.58 -14.35 0.26
N GLU A 150 12.93 -13.34 -0.53
CA GLU A 150 14.33 -13.00 -0.84
C GLU A 150 14.99 -12.22 0.31
N ILE A 151 14.20 -11.45 1.06
CA ILE A 151 14.60 -10.71 2.26
C ILE A 151 13.51 -10.84 3.34
N GLU A 152 13.88 -10.65 4.60
CA GLU A 152 12.94 -10.64 5.73
C GLU A 152 12.35 -9.24 5.99
N GLU A 153 11.20 -9.19 6.67
CA GLU A 153 10.53 -7.92 7.03
C GLU A 153 11.44 -6.91 7.75
N PRO A 154 12.24 -7.30 8.77
CA PRO A 154 13.12 -6.35 9.45
C PRO A 154 14.16 -5.71 8.53
N GLU A 155 14.67 -6.47 7.54
CA GLU A 155 15.65 -5.96 6.57
C GLU A 155 15.03 -4.95 5.61
N ALA A 156 13.80 -5.22 5.14
CA ALA A 156 13.06 -4.30 4.30
C ALA A 156 12.70 -3.00 5.03
N VAL A 157 12.24 -3.11 6.28
CA VAL A 157 11.95 -1.94 7.15
C VAL A 157 13.22 -1.11 7.36
N ALA A 158 14.34 -1.73 7.74
CA ALA A 158 15.60 -1.04 7.97
C ALA A 158 16.12 -0.34 6.70
N THR A 159 16.00 -0.99 5.55
CA THR A 159 16.41 -0.43 4.25
C THR A 159 15.59 0.81 3.89
N LEU A 160 14.27 0.72 3.97
CA LEU A 160 13.39 1.85 3.66
C LEU A 160 13.59 3.01 4.64
N PHE A 161 13.71 2.70 5.93
CA PHE A 161 14.01 3.68 6.96
C PHE A 161 15.32 4.41 6.69
N SER A 162 16.39 3.67 6.36
CA SER A 162 17.68 4.27 6.02
C SER A 162 17.59 5.18 4.81
N LEU A 163 16.81 4.81 3.78
CA LEU A 163 16.56 5.65 2.62
C LEU A 163 15.88 6.97 3.01
N ILE A 164 14.82 6.90 3.81
CA ILE A 164 14.07 8.07 4.30
C ILE A 164 14.98 8.98 5.14
N ILE A 165 15.71 8.43 6.11
CA ILE A 165 16.61 9.24 6.95
C ILE A 165 17.69 9.90 6.11
N SER A 166 18.32 9.15 5.19
CA SER A 166 19.39 9.69 4.34
C SER A 166 18.93 10.88 3.51
N TRP A 167 17.79 10.77 2.82
CA TRP A 167 17.30 11.86 1.97
C TRP A 167 16.88 13.11 2.72
N PHE A 168 16.49 13.00 3.99
CA PHE A 168 16.01 14.15 4.75
C PHE A 168 17.05 14.66 5.75
N SER A 169 18.13 13.92 6.01
CA SER A 169 19.19 14.27 6.95
C SER A 169 19.90 15.61 6.69
N THR A 170 19.91 16.11 5.44
CA THR A 170 20.46 17.44 5.10
C THR A 170 19.48 18.60 5.31
N ASP A 171 18.18 18.28 5.46
CA ASP A 171 17.08 19.26 5.47
C ASP A 171 16.39 19.37 6.84
N ILE A 172 16.75 18.48 7.77
CA ILE A 172 16.30 18.49 9.17
C ILE A 172 17.20 19.45 9.95
N PRO A 173 16.66 20.48 10.63
CA PRO A 173 17.48 21.27 11.55
C PRO A 173 18.06 20.34 12.60
N SER A 174 19.38 20.36 12.76
CA SER A 174 20.05 19.70 13.88
C SER A 174 19.37 20.14 15.18
N ASP A 175 18.70 19.20 15.87
CA ASP A 175 18.33 19.42 17.27
C ASP A 175 19.62 19.78 18.02
N GLY A 176 19.62 20.98 18.59
CA GLY A 176 20.70 21.48 19.45
C GLY A 176 20.62 20.87 20.84
#